data_AF-A0A0R0I7S2-F1
#
_entry.id   AF-A0A0R0I7S2-F1
#
_cell.length_a   1.000
_cell.length_b   1.000
_cell.length_c   1.000
_cell.angle_alpha   90.00
_cell.angle_beta   90.00
_cell.angle_gamma   90.00
#
_symmetry.space_group_name_H-M   'P 1'
#
loop_
_entity.id
_entity.type
_entity.pdbx_description
1 polymer ?
#
loop_
_entity_poly.entity_id
_entity_poly.type
_entity_poly.pdbx_seq_one_letter_code
_entity_poly.pdbx_strand_id
1 'polypeptide(L)'
;MQKKQRECKHSFILVRQISCLRPEEVIQSGGQIEPPGMHIIYLPYSDDIRLVEEHYSDTSGMVNIASDDQIKKAADLIKLIDLKDFSVCQFTNPALQRHYAVLQALALEEDDIPEMKDETLPDEEGLARPAVVRALEEFKTSVYGDNYEEENKPGTGKPTEASKKQKAIAEFATKECENYD
;
A
#
# COMPACT_ATOMS: atom_id res chain seq x y z
N MET A 1 18.44 27.12 -18.78
CA MET A 1 19.61 26.20 -18.85
C MET A 1 19.21 24.86 -18.25
N GLN A 2 18.88 23.84 -19.05
CA GLN A 2 18.74 22.48 -18.53
C GLN A 2 20.15 21.96 -18.19
N LYS A 3 20.53 22.06 -16.91
CA LYS A 3 21.79 21.50 -16.40
C LYS A 3 21.70 19.99 -16.60
N LYS A 4 22.59 19.43 -17.41
CA LYS A 4 22.68 18.01 -17.76
C LYS A 4 22.43 17.14 -16.51
N GLN A 5 21.30 16.42 -16.48
CA GLN A 5 20.99 15.37 -15.51
C GLN A 5 22.16 14.36 -15.57
N ARG A 6 23.06 14.40 -14.59
CA ARG A 6 24.13 13.42 -14.43
C ARG A 6 23.97 12.83 -13.05
N GLU A 7 23.72 11.53 -12.99
CA GLU A 7 23.77 10.76 -11.76
C GLU A 7 25.23 10.46 -11.42
N CYS A 8 25.60 10.63 -10.15
CA CYS A 8 26.92 10.24 -9.66
C CYS A 8 26.82 8.84 -9.06
N LYS A 9 27.51 7.86 -9.66
CA LYS A 9 27.69 6.53 -9.07
C LYS A 9 28.88 6.56 -8.13
N HIS A 10 28.72 6.06 -6.91
CA HIS A 10 29.81 5.93 -5.94
C HIS A 10 29.77 4.56 -5.28
N SER A 11 30.96 4.03 -4.98
CA SER A 11 31.11 2.93 -4.03
C SER A 11 31.35 3.56 -2.67
N PHE A 12 30.39 3.42 -1.75
CA PHE A 12 30.62 3.81 -0.36
C PHE A 12 31.44 2.71 0.36
N ILE A 13 32.01 3.04 1.52
CA ILE A 13 32.88 2.13 2.29
C ILE A 13 32.11 0.91 2.83
N LEU A 14 30.77 1.00 2.89
CA LEU A 14 29.88 -0.16 2.96
C LEU A 14 29.75 -0.71 1.55
N VAL A 15 30.09 -1.99 1.34
CA VAL A 15 30.14 -2.74 0.06
C VAL A 15 28.76 -2.79 -0.62
N ARG A 16 28.22 -1.63 -1.01
CA ARG A 16 26.93 -1.44 -1.67
C ARG A 16 27.05 -0.28 -2.64
N GLN A 17 26.62 -0.53 -3.89
CA GLN A 17 26.59 0.54 -4.89
C GLN A 17 25.47 1.52 -4.57
N ILE A 18 25.79 2.81 -4.71
CA ILE A 18 24.82 3.89 -4.55
C ILE A 18 24.80 4.77 -5.81
N SER A 19 23.62 5.28 -6.14
CA SER A 19 23.43 6.39 -7.07
C SER A 19 23.00 7.63 -6.29
N CYS A 20 23.59 8.78 -6.59
CA CYS A 20 23.19 10.05 -6.00
C CYS A 20 22.37 10.84 -7.01
N LEU A 21 21.10 11.09 -6.68
CA LEU A 21 20.26 12.06 -7.38
C LEU A 21 20.34 13.43 -6.69
N ARG A 22 20.27 14.50 -7.48
CA ARG A 22 20.21 15.86 -6.95
C ARG A 22 18.81 16.42 -7.15
N PRO A 23 17.91 16.28 -6.15
CA PRO A 23 16.61 16.92 -6.21
C PRO A 23 16.76 18.45 -6.21
N GLU A 24 15.80 19.13 -6.82
CA GLU A 24 15.71 20.59 -6.77
C GLU A 24 15.03 20.98 -5.46
N GLU A 25 15.46 22.08 -4.84
CA GLU A 25 14.86 22.51 -3.59
C GLU A 25 13.43 23.02 -3.81
N VAL A 26 12.47 22.40 -3.12
CA VAL A 26 11.06 22.83 -3.13
C VAL A 26 10.70 23.38 -1.76
N ILE A 27 10.45 24.68 -1.72
CA ILE A 27 9.97 25.39 -0.54
C ILE A 27 8.50 25.74 -0.78
N GLN A 28 7.61 25.31 0.11
CA GLN A 28 6.20 25.69 0.06
C GLN A 28 5.74 26.11 1.46
N SER A 29 4.93 27.18 1.53
CA SER A 29 4.31 27.66 2.79
C SER A 29 5.31 27.94 3.93
N GLY A 30 6.55 28.31 3.62
CA GLY A 30 7.60 28.58 4.61
C GLY A 30 8.24 27.33 5.23
N GLY A 31 7.81 26.13 4.82
CA GLY A 31 8.48 24.88 5.11
C GLY A 31 9.36 24.43 3.94
N GLN A 32 10.49 23.80 4.24
CA GLN A 32 11.30 23.10 3.25
C GLN A 32 10.72 21.70 3.06
N ILE A 33 10.14 21.42 1.88
CA ILE A 33 9.58 20.11 1.54
C ILE A 33 10.70 19.18 1.08
N GLU A 34 11.51 19.65 0.13
CA GLU A 34 12.67 18.90 -0.37
C GLU A 34 13.96 19.64 0.02
N PRO A 35 14.79 19.07 0.90
CA PRO A 35 16.04 19.71 1.31
C PRO A 35 17.08 19.67 0.18
N PRO A 36 17.95 20.68 0.07
CA PRO A 36 19.05 20.68 -0.88
C PRO A 36 20.07 19.61 -0.49
N GLY A 37 20.46 18.77 -1.44
CA GLY A 37 21.45 17.74 -1.16
C GLY A 37 21.58 16.69 -2.24
N MET A 38 21.90 15.47 -1.80
CA MET A 38 21.96 14.28 -2.64
C MET A 38 21.06 13.21 -2.03
N HIS A 39 20.07 12.74 -2.80
CA HIS A 39 19.28 11.58 -2.44
C HIS A 39 20.07 10.32 -2.81
N ILE A 40 20.44 9.55 -1.79
CA ILE A 40 21.20 8.30 -1.94
C ILE A 40 20.23 7.17 -2.26
N ILE A 41 20.30 6.66 -3.49
CA ILE A 41 19.56 5.48 -3.93
C ILE A 41 20.49 4.27 -3.88
N TYR A 42 20.10 3.25 -3.12
CA TYR A 42 20.80 1.97 -3.12
C TYR A 42 20.49 1.19 -4.40
N LEU A 43 21.52 0.81 -5.14
CA LEU A 43 21.36 -0.08 -6.27
C LEU A 43 21.37 -1.54 -5.77
N PRO A 44 20.43 -2.39 -6.24
CA PRO A 44 20.42 -3.80 -5.89
C PRO A 44 21.67 -4.53 -6.43
N TYR A 45 22.13 -5.53 -5.70
CA TYR A 45 23.10 -6.51 -6.21
C TYR A 45 22.42 -7.52 -7.15
N SER A 46 23.21 -8.33 -7.85
CA SER A 46 22.68 -9.45 -8.65
C SER A 46 21.79 -10.37 -7.81
N ASP A 47 22.15 -10.58 -6.55
CA ASP A 47 21.45 -11.50 -5.64
C ASP A 47 20.12 -10.92 -5.12
N ASP A 48 19.95 -9.59 -5.18
CA ASP A 48 18.71 -8.90 -4.80
C ASP A 48 17.65 -8.97 -5.91
N ILE A 49 18.07 -9.23 -7.16
CA ILE A 49 17.18 -9.33 -8.32
C ILE A 49 16.53 -10.71 -8.34
N ARG A 50 15.23 -10.79 -8.07
CA ARG A 50 14.45 -12.01 -8.21
C ARG A 50 14.05 -12.21 -9.67
N LEU A 51 14.29 -13.39 -10.23
CA LEU A 51 13.71 -13.78 -11.51
C LEU A 51 12.20 -13.91 -11.32
N VAL A 52 11.43 -13.25 -12.20
CA VAL A 52 9.98 -13.39 -12.23
C VAL A 52 9.67 -14.81 -12.70
N GLU A 53 8.90 -15.57 -11.94
CA GLU A 53 8.35 -16.83 -12.42
C GLU A 53 7.41 -16.48 -13.58
N GLU A 54 7.67 -17.02 -14.79
CA GLU A 54 6.84 -16.85 -15.99
C GLU A 54 5.49 -17.57 -15.83
N HIS A 55 4.73 -17.21 -14.80
CA HIS A 55 3.30 -17.45 -14.78
C HIS A 55 2.68 -16.43 -15.75
N TYR A 56 1.68 -16.83 -16.54
CA TYR A 56 0.97 -15.97 -17.51
C TYR A 56 1.62 -15.78 -18.88
N SER A 57 2.03 -16.87 -19.51
CA SER A 57 1.80 -17.03 -20.95
C SER A 57 1.11 -18.38 -21.13
N ASP A 58 -0.21 -18.34 -21.25
CA ASP A 58 -1.02 -19.51 -21.57
C ASP A 58 -0.56 -20.06 -22.93
N THR A 59 0.39 -21.01 -22.92
CA THR A 59 0.81 -21.96 -23.96
C THR A 59 1.09 -21.42 -25.39
N SER A 60 0.94 -20.12 -25.66
CA SER A 60 0.92 -19.55 -27.02
C SER A 60 1.84 -18.32 -27.20
N GLY A 61 2.61 -17.92 -26.19
CA GLY A 61 3.58 -16.81 -26.31
C GLY A 61 2.98 -15.45 -26.69
N MET A 62 1.65 -15.32 -26.67
CA MET A 62 0.95 -14.07 -26.92
C MET A 62 0.74 -13.37 -25.58
N VAL A 63 1.39 -12.22 -25.41
CA VAL A 63 1.11 -11.30 -24.31
C VAL A 63 -0.37 -10.90 -24.41
N ASN A 64 -1.14 -11.10 -23.34
CA ASN A 64 -2.53 -10.64 -23.27
C ASN A 64 -2.55 -9.11 -23.23
N ILE A 65 -2.62 -8.48 -24.41
CA ILE A 65 -2.72 -7.03 -24.55
C ILE A 65 -4.21 -6.67 -24.46
N ALA A 66 -4.53 -5.77 -23.53
CA ALA A 66 -5.89 -5.25 -23.39
C ALA A 66 -6.33 -4.46 -24.64
N SER A 67 -7.61 -4.53 -24.97
CA SER A 67 -8.20 -3.73 -26.05
C SER A 67 -8.15 -2.23 -25.70
N ASP A 68 -8.04 -1.36 -26.72
CA ASP A 68 -8.09 0.11 -26.54
C ASP A 68 -9.32 0.57 -25.76
N ASP A 69 -10.45 -0.13 -25.91
CA ASP A 69 -11.67 0.21 -25.18
C ASP A 69 -11.59 -0.18 -23.70
N GLN A 70 -10.97 -1.31 -23.37
CA GLN A 70 -10.69 -1.70 -21.98
C GLN A 70 -9.73 -0.69 -21.32
N ILE A 71 -8.71 -0.25 -22.05
CA ILE A 71 -7.75 0.75 -21.58
C ILE A 71 -8.44 2.09 -21.31
N LYS A 72 -9.34 2.54 -22.20
CA LYS A 72 -10.12 3.77 -21.99
C LYS A 72 -11.00 3.68 -20.74
N LYS A 73 -11.72 2.57 -20.56
CA LYS A 73 -12.56 2.35 -19.36
C LYS A 73 -11.74 2.32 -18.08
N ALA A 74 -10.58 1.66 -18.09
CA ALA A 74 -9.65 1.67 -16.96
C ALA A 74 -9.09 3.07 -16.67
N ALA A 75 -8.72 3.83 -17.70
CA ALA A 75 -8.22 5.18 -17.55
C ALA A 75 -9.28 6.13 -16.95
N ASP A 76 -10.54 5.98 -17.34
CA ASP A 76 -11.64 6.76 -16.77
C ASP A 76 -11.94 6.37 -15.31
N LEU A 77 -11.82 5.09 -14.96
CA LEU A 77 -11.89 4.63 -13.56
C LEU A 77 -10.77 5.22 -12.70
N ILE A 78 -9.52 5.18 -13.19
CA ILE A 78 -8.35 5.72 -12.47
C ILE A 78 -8.52 7.22 -12.21
N LYS A 79 -8.99 8.00 -13.19
CA LYS A 79 -9.27 9.44 -13.02
C LYS A 79 -10.31 9.75 -11.94
N LEU A 80 -11.25 8.83 -11.70
CA LEU A 80 -12.30 9.00 -10.68
C LEU A 80 -11.80 8.66 -9.27
N ILE A 81 -10.86 7.73 -9.15
CA ILE A 81 -10.29 7.26 -7.88
C ILE A 81 -9.00 8.04 -7.51
N ASP A 82 -8.44 8.81 -8.44
CA ASP A 82 -7.19 9.55 -8.25
C ASP A 82 -7.24 10.50 -7.04
N LEU A 83 -6.27 10.32 -6.13
CA LEU A 83 -6.08 11.14 -4.94
C LEU A 83 -5.20 12.34 -5.32
N LYS A 84 -5.84 13.45 -5.68
CA LYS A 84 -5.18 14.65 -6.25
C LYS A 84 -3.99 15.18 -5.43
N ASP A 85 -4.01 15.03 -4.11
CA ASP A 85 -3.01 15.59 -3.20
C ASP A 85 -2.45 14.52 -2.26
N PHE A 86 -2.03 13.37 -2.78
CA PHE A 86 -1.37 12.34 -1.97
C PHE A 86 -0.12 12.89 -1.29
N SER A 87 -0.10 12.85 0.04
CA SER A 87 1.07 13.19 0.85
C SER A 87 1.39 12.06 1.79
N VAL A 88 2.68 11.76 1.94
CA VAL A 88 3.18 10.70 2.85
C VAL A 88 2.76 11.00 4.31
N CYS A 89 2.47 12.25 4.64
CA CYS A 89 2.04 12.66 5.98
C CYS A 89 0.54 12.48 6.26
N GLN A 90 -0.27 12.12 5.26
CA GLN A 90 -1.73 11.95 5.44
C GLN A 90 -2.11 10.65 6.14
N PHE A 91 -1.24 9.64 6.10
CA PHE A 91 -1.54 8.32 6.63
C PHE A 91 -0.63 8.03 7.82
N THR A 92 -1.24 7.92 9.00
CA THR A 92 -0.52 7.50 10.19
C THR A 92 -0.37 5.98 10.24
N ASN A 93 0.67 5.49 10.93
CA ASN A 93 0.81 4.05 11.15
C ASN A 93 -0.18 3.61 12.25
N PRO A 94 -1.22 2.80 11.93
CA PRO A 94 -2.25 2.42 12.89
C PRO A 94 -1.70 1.62 14.08
N ALA A 95 -0.65 0.82 13.86
CA ALA A 95 -0.02 0.05 14.93
C ALA A 95 0.69 0.96 15.95
N LEU A 96 1.35 2.02 15.48
CA LEU A 96 1.98 3.01 16.36
C LEU A 96 0.92 3.87 17.06
N GLN A 97 -0.11 4.31 16.34
CA GLN A 97 -1.20 5.08 16.93
C GLN A 97 -1.89 4.32 18.05
N ARG A 98 -2.24 3.04 17.81
CA ARG A 98 -2.78 2.17 18.85
C ARG A 98 -1.81 1.98 20.02
N HIS A 99 -0.52 1.78 19.75
CA HIS A 99 0.46 1.60 20.82
C HIS A 99 0.54 2.81 21.76
N TYR A 100 0.62 4.03 21.22
CA TYR A 100 0.65 5.24 22.03
C TYR A 100 -0.68 5.54 22.72
N ALA A 101 -1.82 5.25 22.08
CA ALA A 101 -3.14 5.35 22.70
C ALA A 101 -3.25 4.45 23.95
N VAL A 102 -2.79 3.21 23.87
CA VAL A 102 -2.77 2.27 25.02
C VAL A 102 -1.84 2.78 26.12
N LEU A 103 -0.62 3.23 25.76
CA LEU A 103 0.31 3.78 26.75
C LEU A 103 -0.24 5.02 27.46
N GLN A 104 -0.96 5.87 26.73
CA GLN A 104 -1.60 7.06 27.28
C GLN A 104 -2.74 6.69 28.23
N ALA A 105 -3.61 5.76 27.85
CA ALA A 105 -4.69 5.28 28.72
C ALA A 105 -4.15 4.69 30.03
N LEU A 106 -3.10 3.85 29.94
CA LEU A 106 -2.42 3.29 31.11
C LEU A 106 -1.78 4.37 32.01
N ALA A 107 -1.23 5.43 31.42
CA ALA A 107 -0.60 6.52 32.18
C ALA A 107 -1.62 7.47 32.84
N LEU A 108 -2.83 7.56 32.29
CA LEU A 108 -3.94 8.39 32.81
C LEU A 108 -4.92 7.61 33.68
N GLU A 109 -4.69 6.31 33.90
CA GLU A 109 -5.60 5.41 34.62
C GLU A 109 -7.02 5.42 34.00
N GLU A 110 -7.08 5.47 32.66
CA GLU A 110 -8.32 5.40 31.89
C GLU A 110 -8.65 3.94 31.57
N ASP A 111 -9.86 3.49 31.92
CA ASP A 111 -10.31 2.11 31.69
C ASP A 111 -10.57 1.80 30.20
N ASP A 112 -10.92 2.82 29.43
CA ASP A 112 -11.26 2.70 28.01
C ASP A 112 -10.06 3.06 27.13
N ILE A 113 -9.58 2.10 26.35
CA ILE A 113 -8.56 2.35 25.33
C ILE A 113 -9.24 2.98 24.12
N PRO A 114 -8.85 4.20 23.68
CA PRO A 114 -9.49 4.83 22.53
C PRO A 114 -9.24 4.01 21.27
N GLU A 115 -10.31 3.69 20.55
CA GLU A 115 -10.22 3.04 19.25
C GLU A 115 -9.65 4.01 18.22
N MET A 116 -8.47 3.70 17.70
CA MET A 116 -7.83 4.49 16.66
C MET A 116 -8.40 4.13 15.29
N LYS A 117 -8.87 5.15 14.56
CA LYS A 117 -9.33 4.97 13.18
C LYS A 117 -8.15 4.60 12.28
N ASP A 118 -8.28 3.51 11.56
CA ASP A 118 -7.30 3.10 10.56
C ASP A 118 -7.50 3.94 9.28
N GLU A 119 -6.59 4.88 9.06
CA GLU A 119 -6.57 5.73 7.85
C GLU A 119 -6.05 4.98 6.62
N THR A 120 -5.44 3.79 6.79
CA THR A 120 -4.87 3.00 5.68
C THR A 120 -5.92 2.16 4.94
N LEU A 121 -7.12 2.02 5.52
CA LEU A 121 -8.23 1.37 4.86
C LEU A 121 -8.79 2.24 3.72
N PRO A 122 -9.21 1.65 2.60
CA PRO A 122 -9.79 2.41 1.50
C PRO A 122 -11.05 3.14 1.94
N ASP A 123 -11.25 4.35 1.40
CA ASP A 123 -12.45 5.15 1.67
C ASP A 123 -13.66 4.55 0.96
N GLU A 124 -14.40 3.70 1.68
CA GLU A 124 -15.62 3.04 1.19
C GLU A 124 -16.69 4.05 0.76
N GLU A 125 -16.80 5.20 1.42
CA GLU A 125 -17.76 6.25 1.05
C GLU A 125 -17.39 6.91 -0.28
N GLY A 126 -16.09 7.17 -0.48
CA GLY A 126 -15.54 7.67 -1.73
C GLY A 126 -15.73 6.71 -2.91
N LEU A 127 -15.54 5.41 -2.67
CA LEU A 127 -15.69 4.35 -3.68
C LEU A 127 -17.17 4.04 -3.99
N ALA A 128 -18.08 4.20 -3.02
CA ALA A 128 -19.52 4.01 -3.21
C ALA A 128 -20.20 5.13 -4.02
N ARG A 129 -19.46 6.17 -4.44
CA ARG A 129 -19.99 7.24 -5.28
C ARG A 129 -20.52 6.65 -6.59
N PRO A 130 -21.72 7.05 -7.05
CA PRO A 130 -22.39 6.43 -8.19
C PRO A 130 -21.58 6.54 -9.49
N ALA A 131 -20.74 7.57 -9.63
CA ALA A 131 -19.85 7.72 -10.77
C ALA A 131 -18.74 6.65 -10.80
N VAL A 132 -18.15 6.34 -9.65
CA VAL A 132 -17.11 5.31 -9.50
C VAL A 132 -17.71 3.94 -9.71
N VAL A 133 -18.85 3.64 -9.07
CA VAL A 133 -19.57 2.38 -9.23
C VAL A 133 -19.92 2.12 -10.69
N ARG A 134 -20.46 3.11 -11.40
CA ARG A 134 -20.78 2.96 -12.83
C ARG A 134 -19.53 2.68 -13.68
N ALA A 135 -18.44 3.41 -13.44
CA ALA A 135 -17.19 3.18 -14.16
C ALA A 135 -16.60 1.79 -13.87
N LEU A 136 -16.72 1.32 -12.63
CA LEU A 136 -16.30 0.00 -12.19
C LEU A 136 -17.13 -1.10 -12.87
N GLU A 137 -18.45 -0.94 -12.94
CA GLU A 137 -19.35 -1.86 -13.66
C GLU A 137 -19.04 -1.89 -15.16
N GLU A 138 -18.89 -0.73 -15.81
CA GLU A 138 -18.52 -0.65 -17.23
C GLU A 138 -17.18 -1.35 -17.52
N PHE A 139 -16.20 -1.18 -16.64
CA PHE A 139 -14.91 -1.87 -16.73
C PHE A 139 -15.06 -3.38 -16.49
N LYS A 140 -15.82 -3.79 -15.47
CA LYS A 140 -16.09 -5.20 -15.15
C LYS A 140 -16.72 -5.93 -16.34
N THR A 141 -17.78 -5.35 -16.92
CA THR A 141 -18.44 -5.90 -18.11
C THR A 141 -17.50 -5.97 -19.31
N SER A 142 -16.64 -4.96 -19.52
CA SER A 142 -15.69 -4.94 -20.65
C SER A 142 -14.55 -5.96 -20.53
N VAL A 143 -14.15 -6.35 -19.32
CA VAL A 143 -13.02 -7.26 -19.08
C VAL A 143 -13.48 -8.70 -18.90
N TYR A 144 -14.46 -8.93 -18.03
CA TYR A 144 -14.88 -10.27 -17.66
C TYR A 144 -16.13 -10.76 -18.42
N GLY A 145 -16.85 -9.87 -19.09
CA GLY A 145 -18.16 -10.17 -19.68
C GLY A 145 -19.23 -10.46 -18.61
N ASP A 146 -20.41 -10.88 -19.07
CA ASP A 146 -21.57 -11.11 -18.18
C ASP A 146 -21.46 -12.39 -17.32
N ASN A 147 -20.46 -13.24 -17.56
CA ASN A 147 -20.32 -14.57 -16.94
C ASN A 147 -19.23 -14.62 -15.85
N TYR A 148 -18.89 -13.48 -15.23
CA TYR A 148 -17.97 -13.51 -14.09
C TYR A 148 -18.66 -14.07 -12.85
N GLU A 149 -18.40 -15.33 -12.53
CA GLU A 149 -18.61 -15.84 -11.18
C GLU A 149 -17.57 -15.18 -10.29
N GLU A 150 -18.00 -14.11 -9.63
CA GLU A 150 -17.24 -13.52 -8.55
C GLU A 150 -17.03 -14.63 -7.52
N GLU A 151 -15.77 -15.03 -7.26
CA GLU A 151 -15.41 -15.87 -6.11
C GLU A 151 -15.60 -15.05 -4.82
N ASN A 152 -16.82 -14.54 -4.60
CA ASN A 152 -17.25 -13.85 -3.41
C ASN A 152 -18.30 -14.71 -2.70
N LYS A 153 -17.79 -15.78 -2.10
CA LYS A 153 -18.10 -16.04 -0.70
C LYS A 153 -16.77 -16.01 0.03
N PRO A 154 -16.68 -15.45 1.24
CA PRO A 154 -15.63 -15.86 2.16
C PRO A 154 -15.88 -17.34 2.40
N GLY A 155 -15.24 -18.18 1.58
CA GLY A 155 -15.26 -19.61 1.71
C GLY A 155 -14.80 -19.87 3.12
N THR A 156 -15.66 -20.53 3.88
CA THR A 156 -15.45 -21.13 5.18
C THR A 156 -14.26 -22.10 5.11
N GLY A 157 -13.07 -21.59 4.85
CA GLY A 157 -11.83 -22.33 4.88
C GLY A 157 -11.60 -22.70 6.33
N LYS A 158 -11.61 -24.00 6.63
CA LYS A 158 -11.20 -24.50 7.95
C LYS A 158 -9.91 -23.76 8.33
N PRO A 159 -9.86 -23.08 9.49
CA PRO A 159 -8.68 -22.34 9.86
C PRO A 159 -7.48 -23.30 9.82
N THR A 160 -6.44 -22.90 9.09
CA THR A 160 -5.16 -23.60 9.09
C THR A 160 -4.69 -23.72 10.54
N GLU A 161 -3.93 -24.77 10.87
CA GLU A 161 -3.43 -24.96 12.25
C GLU A 161 -2.68 -23.73 12.78
N ALA A 162 -2.03 -22.96 11.89
CA ALA A 162 -1.39 -21.69 12.22
C ALA A 162 -2.40 -20.63 12.70
N SER A 163 -3.52 -20.43 11.99
CA SER A 163 -4.57 -19.50 12.42
C SER A 163 -5.27 -19.94 13.71
N LYS A 164 -5.44 -21.26 13.92
CA LYS A 164 -5.94 -21.78 15.20
C LYS A 164 -4.97 -21.51 16.35
N LYS A 165 -3.66 -21.68 16.13
CA LYS A 165 -2.63 -21.36 17.14
C LYS A 165 -2.61 -19.86 17.45
N GLN A 166 -2.67 -18.98 16.44
CA GLN A 166 -2.71 -17.54 16.66
C GLN A 166 -3.97 -17.10 17.42
N LYS A 167 -5.14 -17.66 17.09
CA LYS A 167 -6.38 -17.40 17.83
C LYS A 167 -6.30 -17.89 19.28
N ALA A 168 -5.74 -19.08 19.50
CA ALA A 168 -5.52 -19.62 20.85
C ALA A 168 -4.54 -18.77 21.67
N ILE A 169 -3.48 -18.24 21.06
CA ILE A 169 -2.52 -17.33 21.73
C ILE A 169 -3.20 -16.00 22.09
N ALA A 170 -4.04 -15.45 21.21
CA ALA A 170 -4.80 -14.22 21.48
C ALA A 170 -5.85 -14.42 22.59
N GLU A 171 -6.57 -15.55 22.59
CA GLU A 171 -7.52 -15.93 23.64
C GLU A 171 -6.81 -16.23 24.99
N PHE A 172 -5.59 -16.77 24.95
CA PHE A 172 -4.80 -16.97 26.16
C PHE A 172 -4.29 -15.65 26.74
N ALA A 173 -3.79 -14.74 25.90
CA ALA A 173 -3.33 -13.43 26.33
C ALA A 173 -4.46 -12.59 26.94
N THR A 174 -5.66 -12.59 26.34
CA THR A 174 -6.84 -11.89 26.89
C THR A 174 -7.25 -12.44 28.25
N LYS A 175 -7.25 -13.77 28.43
CA LYS A 175 -7.53 -14.39 29.73
C LYS A 175 -6.47 -14.11 30.80
N GLU A 176 -5.19 -14.07 30.44
CA GLU A 176 -4.16 -13.68 31.41
C GLU A 176 -4.31 -12.22 31.81
N CYS A 177 -4.66 -11.31 30.89
CA CYS A 177 -4.95 -9.91 31.22
C CYS A 177 -6.11 -9.76 32.21
N GLU A 178 -7.18 -10.53 32.06
CA GLU A 178 -8.33 -10.55 33.01
C GLU A 178 -7.98 -11.09 34.40
N ASN A 179 -6.83 -11.76 34.55
CA ASN A 179 -6.40 -12.37 35.81
C ASN A 179 -5.36 -11.50 36.57
N TYR A 180 -5.08 -10.30 36.06
CA TYR A 180 -4.31 -9.25 36.71
C TYR A 180 -5.23 -8.05 37.06
N ASP A 181 -6.17 -8.29 37.97
CA ASP A 181 -6.94 -7.29 38.76
C ASP A 181 -7.01 -7.81 40.21
#